data_AF-A0A835KXF8-F1
#
_entry.id   AF-A0A835KXF8-F1
#
_cell.length_a   1.000
_cell.length_b   1.000
_cell.length_c   1.000
_cell.angle_alpha   90.00
_cell.angle_beta   90.00
_cell.angle_gamma   90.00
#
_symmetry.space_group_name_H-M   'P 1'
#
loop_
_entity.id
_entity.type
_entity.pdbx_description
1 polymer ?
#
loop_
_entity_poly.entity_id
_entity_poly.type
_entity_poly.pdbx_seq_one_letter_code
_entity_poly.pdbx_strand_id
1 'polypeptide(L)'
;MGMMVSNAVHKSVRAYINHDKKIAQEVIDYDVDINDMEVKLEKKSFEMIALQQPVTTDLRMIITVMKASSDLERMADHAVSIAKSTIRLKGETRIPEIEKEISDMSDYVKKMVDNVLIAYVKTDQKDARLIAKMDARVNEYFESIYSHSIKAMQANPETVISGTDYLHVATYLERIGDYVTNICEWIVYLATALFDLEQQLKEKYGLLEVHVVFSPETNSQVITEYLASYAAGYLEETIKNGDILGVSWGTTVYEIARKLNSQERAERRNCLKRRD
;
A
#
# COMPACT_ATOMS: atom_id res chain seq x y z
N MET A 1 -3.36 0.65 -10.83
CA MET A 1 -1.89 0.57 -10.92
C MET A 1 -1.30 -0.53 -10.05
N GLY A 2 -1.43 -0.48 -8.72
CA GLY A 2 -0.81 -1.48 -7.82
C GLY A 2 -1.05 -2.95 -8.20
N MET A 3 -2.29 -3.34 -8.48
CA MET A 3 -2.61 -4.70 -8.96
C MET A 3 -1.94 -5.08 -10.28
N MET A 4 -1.72 -4.11 -11.18
CA MET A 4 -1.03 -4.34 -12.46
C MET A 4 0.44 -4.65 -12.21
N VAL A 5 1.07 -3.89 -11.31
CA VAL A 5 2.47 -4.07 -10.90
C VAL A 5 2.66 -5.41 -10.16
N SER A 6 1.81 -5.73 -9.18
CA SER A 6 1.83 -7.05 -8.51
C SER A 6 1.74 -8.19 -9.53
N ASN A 7 0.83 -8.10 -10.50
CA ASN A 7 0.72 -9.10 -11.56
C ASN A 7 1.97 -9.15 -12.46
N ALA A 8 2.56 -8.01 -12.82
CA ALA A 8 3.78 -7.95 -13.62
C ALA A 8 4.96 -8.63 -12.90
N VAL A 9 5.17 -8.33 -11.61
CA VAL A 9 6.17 -8.99 -10.75
C VAL A 9 5.91 -10.49 -10.66
N HIS A 10 4.66 -10.91 -10.46
CA HIS A 10 4.32 -12.35 -10.38
C HIS A 10 4.59 -13.08 -11.70
N LYS A 11 4.21 -12.46 -12.83
CA LYS A 11 4.41 -13.04 -14.15
C LYS A 11 5.89 -13.07 -14.52
N SER A 12 6.66 -12.04 -14.22
CA SER A 12 8.09 -11.97 -14.58
C SER A 12 8.89 -13.06 -13.86
N VAL A 13 8.66 -13.22 -12.56
CA VAL A 13 9.25 -14.28 -11.74
C VAL A 13 8.84 -15.66 -12.26
N ARG A 14 7.54 -15.87 -12.52
CA ARG A 14 7.05 -17.14 -13.05
C ARG A 14 7.68 -17.47 -14.40
N ALA A 15 7.76 -16.48 -15.29
CA ALA A 15 8.42 -16.63 -16.58
C ALA A 15 9.88 -17.03 -16.40
N TYR A 16 10.58 -16.37 -15.48
CA TYR A 16 11.98 -16.65 -15.16
C TYR A 16 12.21 -18.08 -14.68
N ILE A 17 11.47 -18.53 -13.65
CA ILE A 17 11.60 -19.87 -13.05
C ILE A 17 11.22 -20.96 -14.05
N ASN A 18 10.12 -20.78 -14.79
CA ASN A 18 9.62 -21.80 -15.72
C ASN A 18 10.27 -21.70 -17.12
N HIS A 19 11.19 -20.76 -17.31
CA HIS A 19 11.79 -20.43 -18.60
C HIS A 19 10.76 -20.13 -19.70
N ASP A 20 9.61 -19.58 -19.31
CA ASP A 20 8.49 -19.30 -20.21
C ASP A 20 8.67 -17.95 -20.89
N LYS A 21 9.20 -17.99 -22.11
CA LYS A 21 9.40 -16.80 -22.94
C LYS A 21 8.10 -16.10 -23.34
N LYS A 22 7.00 -16.84 -23.43
CA LYS A 22 5.73 -16.26 -23.83
C LYS A 22 5.21 -15.37 -22.71
N ILE A 23 5.24 -15.86 -21.46
CA ILE A 23 4.88 -15.04 -20.29
C ILE A 23 5.87 -13.87 -20.13
N ALA A 24 7.16 -14.08 -20.37
CA ALA A 24 8.13 -12.99 -20.33
C ALA A 24 7.79 -11.88 -21.35
N GLN A 25 7.44 -12.24 -22.58
CA GLN A 25 7.04 -11.28 -23.59
C GLN A 25 5.75 -10.54 -23.21
N GLU A 26 4.77 -11.24 -22.64
CA GLU A 26 3.54 -10.61 -22.12
C GLU A 26 3.83 -9.52 -21.07
N VAL A 27 4.80 -9.75 -20.18
CA VAL A 27 5.20 -8.74 -19.18
C VAL A 27 5.79 -7.51 -19.85
N ILE A 28 6.67 -7.71 -20.83
CA ILE A 28 7.33 -6.62 -21.56
C ILE A 28 6.30 -5.79 -22.34
N ASP A 29 5.36 -6.46 -23.02
CA ASP A 29 4.35 -5.78 -23.85
C ASP A 29 3.32 -5.01 -23.01
N TYR A 30 3.02 -5.48 -21.80
CA TYR A 30 2.02 -4.89 -20.90
C TYR A 30 2.54 -3.69 -20.09
N ASP A 31 3.85 -3.46 -20.07
CA ASP A 31 4.49 -2.39 -19.29
C ASP A 31 3.97 -0.98 -19.67
N VAL A 32 3.65 -0.78 -20.95
CA VAL A 32 3.09 0.49 -21.45
C VAL A 32 1.81 0.90 -20.72
N ASP A 33 0.97 -0.07 -20.32
CA ASP A 33 -0.28 0.21 -19.61
C ASP A 33 -0.01 0.70 -18.17
N ILE A 34 1.09 0.26 -17.55
CA ILE A 34 1.51 0.71 -16.22
C ILE A 34 2.04 2.14 -16.32
N ASN A 35 2.89 2.43 -17.31
CA ASN A 35 3.46 3.75 -17.56
C ASN A 35 2.35 4.78 -17.88
N ASP A 36 1.37 4.40 -18.71
CA ASP A 36 0.19 5.22 -18.98
C ASP A 36 -0.63 5.51 -17.71
N MET A 37 -0.69 4.57 -16.77
CA MET A 37 -1.40 4.76 -15.52
C MET A 37 -0.67 5.70 -14.58
N GLU A 38 0.66 5.65 -14.51
CA GLU A 38 1.48 6.60 -13.76
C GLU A 38 1.21 8.03 -14.26
N VAL A 39 1.34 8.27 -15.57
CA VAL A 39 1.10 9.59 -16.19
C VAL A 39 -0.32 10.09 -15.91
N LYS A 40 -1.33 9.21 -15.94
CA LYS A 40 -2.70 9.58 -15.58
C LYS A 40 -2.82 10.00 -14.12
N LEU A 41 -2.17 9.30 -13.19
CA LEU A 41 -2.17 9.64 -11.76
C LEU A 41 -1.44 10.95 -11.48
N GLU A 42 -0.30 11.18 -12.13
CA GLU A 42 0.43 12.45 -12.02
C GLU A 42 -0.39 13.62 -12.53
N LYS A 43 -0.97 13.50 -13.74
CA LYS A 43 -1.80 14.54 -14.32
C LYS A 43 -2.98 14.89 -13.43
N LYS A 44 -3.68 13.88 -12.91
CA LYS A 44 -4.82 14.07 -12.00
C LYS A 44 -4.39 14.74 -10.69
N SER A 45 -3.21 14.39 -10.18
CA SER A 45 -2.63 15.01 -8.99
C SER A 45 -2.35 16.50 -9.22
N PHE A 46 -1.75 16.86 -10.36
CA PHE A 46 -1.53 18.27 -10.72
C PHE A 46 -2.84 19.04 -10.91
N GLU A 47 -3.84 18.44 -11.56
CA GLU A 47 -5.17 19.03 -11.72
C GLU A 47 -5.82 19.30 -10.35
N MET A 48 -5.74 18.36 -9.40
CA MET A 48 -6.26 18.55 -8.04
C MET A 48 -5.56 19.72 -7.33
N ILE A 49 -4.23 19.79 -7.41
CA ILE A 49 -3.45 20.88 -6.79
C ILE A 49 -3.87 22.23 -7.39
N ALA A 50 -3.93 22.32 -8.73
CA ALA A 50 -4.22 23.56 -9.42
C ALA A 50 -5.66 24.06 -9.21
N LEU A 51 -6.64 23.14 -9.22
CA LEU A 51 -8.06 23.49 -9.18
C LEU A 51 -8.62 23.62 -7.76
N GLN A 52 -8.15 22.81 -6.82
CA GLN A 52 -8.73 22.73 -5.47
C GLN A 52 -7.90 23.44 -4.40
N GLN A 53 -6.64 23.79 -4.71
CA GLN A 53 -5.71 24.43 -3.76
C GLN A 53 -5.69 23.74 -2.38
N PRO A 54 -5.46 22.41 -2.35
CA PRO A 54 -5.54 21.61 -1.13
C PRO A 54 -4.52 22.09 -0.09
N VAL A 55 -4.92 22.05 1.18
CA VAL A 55 -4.07 22.45 2.32
C VAL A 55 -3.59 21.22 3.09
N THR A 56 -2.49 21.38 3.83
CA THR A 56 -1.80 20.42 4.72
C THR A 56 -2.10 18.93 4.44
N THR A 57 -3.19 18.37 4.97
CA THR A 57 -3.52 16.94 4.87
C THR A 57 -3.86 16.51 3.43
N ASP A 58 -4.67 17.29 2.71
CA ASP A 58 -5.05 16.99 1.32
C ASP A 58 -3.86 17.08 0.38
N LEU A 59 -2.97 18.05 0.62
CA LEU A 59 -1.74 18.18 -0.16
C LEU A 59 -0.78 17.04 0.11
N ARG A 60 -0.60 16.64 1.39
CA ARG A 60 0.21 15.47 1.74
C ARG A 60 -0.33 14.21 1.08
N MET A 61 -1.65 14.01 1.07
CA MET A 61 -2.28 12.88 0.38
C MET A 61 -1.91 12.81 -1.09
N ILE A 62 -2.07 13.92 -1.83
CA ILE A 62 -1.76 13.98 -3.25
C ILE A 62 -0.27 13.68 -3.52
N ILE A 63 0.63 14.25 -2.71
CA ILE A 63 2.07 13.99 -2.82
C ILE A 63 2.39 12.52 -2.59
N THR A 64 1.81 11.89 -1.56
CA THR A 64 2.00 10.47 -1.26
C THR A 64 1.51 9.58 -2.41
N VAL A 65 0.40 9.93 -3.07
CA VAL A 65 -0.09 9.19 -4.25
C VAL A 65 0.91 9.29 -5.40
N MET A 66 1.44 10.49 -5.69
CA MET A 66 2.45 10.67 -6.75
C MET A 66 3.74 9.90 -6.46
N LYS A 67 4.20 9.92 -5.21
CA LYS A 67 5.41 9.20 -4.81
C LYS A 67 5.23 7.69 -4.90
N ALA A 68 4.14 7.17 -4.35
CA ALA A 68 3.83 5.75 -4.42
C ALA A 68 3.57 5.27 -5.85
N SER A 69 2.97 6.07 -6.73
CA SER A 69 2.82 5.70 -8.14
C SER A 69 4.15 5.58 -8.85
N SER A 70 5.12 6.45 -8.54
CA SER A 70 6.47 6.37 -9.10
C SER A 70 7.24 5.15 -8.58
N ASP A 71 7.17 4.85 -7.28
CA ASP A 71 7.77 3.62 -6.74
C ASP A 71 7.15 2.35 -7.38
N LEU A 72 5.84 2.37 -7.64
CA LEU A 72 5.15 1.28 -8.35
C LEU A 72 5.60 1.11 -9.81
N GLU A 73 5.84 2.20 -10.54
CA GLU A 73 6.38 2.13 -11.90
C GLU A 73 7.79 1.54 -11.91
N ARG A 74 8.66 1.95 -10.98
CA ARG A 74 10.01 1.40 -10.84
C ARG A 74 10.02 -0.10 -10.56
N MET A 75 9.05 -0.60 -9.79
CA MET A 75 8.87 -2.04 -9.58
C MET A 75 8.50 -2.76 -10.89
N ALA A 76 7.67 -2.15 -11.74
CA ALA A 76 7.31 -2.69 -13.05
C ALA A 76 8.51 -2.73 -14.00
N ASP A 77 9.32 -1.67 -14.05
CA ASP A 77 10.59 -1.59 -14.77
C ASP A 77 11.52 -2.78 -14.44
N HIS A 78 11.64 -3.11 -13.15
CA HIS A 78 12.42 -4.25 -12.69
C HIS A 78 11.77 -5.59 -13.04
N ALA A 79 10.44 -5.69 -13.01
CA ALA A 79 9.74 -6.87 -13.49
C ALA A 79 10.00 -7.11 -15.00
N VAL A 80 10.00 -6.05 -15.81
CA VAL A 80 10.38 -6.10 -17.24
C VAL A 80 11.83 -6.55 -17.40
N SER A 81 12.73 -6.07 -16.54
CA SER A 81 14.15 -6.45 -16.58
C SER A 81 14.35 -7.94 -16.29
N ILE A 82 13.62 -8.50 -15.32
CA ILE A 82 13.58 -9.94 -15.03
C ILE A 82 13.03 -10.72 -16.24
N ALA A 83 11.95 -10.25 -16.86
CA ALA A 83 11.39 -10.90 -18.06
C ALA A 83 12.39 -10.90 -19.24
N LYS A 84 13.15 -9.81 -19.42
CA LYS A 84 14.24 -9.75 -20.41
C LYS A 84 15.35 -10.75 -20.08
N SER A 85 15.70 -10.97 -18.81
CA SER A 85 16.64 -12.01 -18.38
C SER A 85 16.18 -13.41 -18.77
N THR A 86 14.89 -13.74 -18.61
CA THR A 86 14.31 -15.03 -19.05
C THR A 86 14.58 -15.30 -20.53
N ILE A 87 14.47 -14.27 -21.36
CA ILE A 87 14.67 -14.41 -22.81
C ILE A 87 16.15 -14.62 -23.15
N ARG A 88 17.06 -13.88 -22.50
CA ARG A 88 18.51 -13.94 -22.72
C ARG A 88 19.12 -15.29 -22.34
N LEU A 89 18.72 -15.86 -21.21
CA LEU A 89 19.32 -17.07 -20.63
C LEU A 89 19.06 -18.38 -21.39
N LYS A 90 18.42 -18.32 -22.56
CA LYS A 90 18.05 -19.52 -23.31
C LYS A 90 19.29 -20.20 -23.89
N GLY A 91 19.49 -21.47 -23.53
CA GLY A 91 20.57 -22.30 -24.04
C GLY A 91 21.86 -22.20 -23.24
N GLU A 92 21.86 -21.41 -22.16
CA GLU A 92 22.98 -21.27 -21.24
C GLU A 92 22.99 -22.35 -20.15
N THR A 93 24.17 -22.66 -19.61
CA THR A 93 24.36 -23.62 -18.52
C THR A 93 23.68 -23.12 -17.25
N ARG A 94 22.71 -23.88 -16.72
CA ARG A 94 21.91 -23.49 -15.54
C ARG A 94 22.49 -24.07 -14.25
N ILE A 95 22.24 -23.39 -13.13
CA ILE A 95 22.64 -23.83 -11.79
C ILE A 95 21.38 -23.96 -10.94
N PRO A 96 20.77 -25.17 -10.85
CA PRO A 96 19.47 -25.37 -10.21
C PRO A 96 19.40 -24.89 -8.76
N GLU A 97 20.50 -24.97 -8.02
CA GLU A 97 20.59 -24.54 -6.62
C GLU A 97 20.38 -23.02 -6.50
N ILE A 98 20.99 -22.24 -7.39
CA ILE A 98 20.84 -20.77 -7.40
C ILE A 98 19.46 -20.37 -7.92
N GLU A 99 18.92 -21.09 -8.91
CA GLU A 99 17.54 -20.85 -9.38
C GLU A 99 16.51 -21.08 -8.27
N LYS A 100 16.77 -22.04 -7.39
CA LYS A 100 15.93 -22.27 -6.21
C LYS A 100 16.01 -21.11 -5.22
N GLU A 101 17.20 -20.58 -4.95
CA GLU A 101 17.36 -19.39 -4.09
C GLU A 101 16.65 -18.16 -4.67
N ILE A 102 16.77 -17.93 -5.99
CA ILE A 102 16.05 -16.86 -6.69
C ILE A 102 14.54 -17.07 -6.58
N SER A 103 14.05 -18.29 -6.74
CA SER A 103 12.63 -18.61 -6.55
C SER A 103 12.16 -18.26 -5.15
N ASP A 104 12.93 -18.62 -4.12
CA ASP A 104 12.57 -18.37 -2.72
C ASP A 104 12.58 -16.87 -2.40
N MET A 105 13.59 -16.13 -2.90
CA MET A 105 13.65 -14.67 -2.80
C MET A 105 12.43 -14.03 -3.49
N SER A 106 12.09 -14.51 -4.67
CA SER A 106 10.98 -13.97 -5.46
C SER A 106 9.63 -14.16 -4.77
N ASP A 107 9.38 -15.33 -4.20
CA ASP A 107 8.16 -15.60 -3.42
C ASP A 107 8.05 -14.70 -2.19
N TYR A 108 9.19 -14.34 -1.59
CA TYR A 108 9.25 -13.45 -0.44
C TYR A 108 8.97 -12.00 -0.84
N VAL A 109 9.61 -11.50 -1.90
CA VAL A 109 9.37 -10.15 -2.45
C VAL A 109 7.92 -10.01 -2.92
N LYS A 110 7.37 -11.02 -3.60
CA LYS A 110 5.95 -11.06 -3.97
C LYS A 110 5.03 -10.81 -2.76
N LYS A 111 5.27 -11.49 -1.64
CA LYS A 111 4.47 -11.31 -0.42
C LYS A 111 4.59 -9.87 0.11
N MET A 112 5.78 -9.28 0.04
CA MET A 112 5.99 -7.87 0.41
C MET A 112 5.14 -6.94 -0.47
N VAL A 113 5.14 -7.15 -1.80
CA VAL A 113 4.31 -6.37 -2.74
C VAL A 113 2.82 -6.50 -2.44
N ASP A 114 2.31 -7.72 -2.31
CA ASP A 114 0.89 -7.94 -2.04
C ASP A 114 0.46 -7.31 -0.70
N ASN A 115 1.29 -7.47 0.34
CA ASN A 115 1.01 -6.92 1.66
C ASN A 115 1.07 -5.38 1.68
N VAL A 116 2.02 -4.76 0.98
CA VAL A 116 2.14 -3.29 1.00
C VAL A 116 0.98 -2.63 0.27
N LEU A 117 0.44 -3.26 -0.78
CA LEU A 117 -0.76 -2.77 -1.46
C LEU A 117 -1.98 -2.79 -0.54
N ILE A 118 -2.14 -3.84 0.26
CA ILE A 118 -3.22 -3.94 1.26
C ILE A 118 -3.02 -2.87 2.35
N ALA A 119 -1.80 -2.75 2.88
CA ALA A 119 -1.47 -1.77 3.92
C ALA A 119 -1.68 -0.33 3.42
N TYR A 120 -1.37 -0.05 2.16
CA TYR A 120 -1.56 1.27 1.54
C TYR A 120 -3.02 1.66 1.49
N VAL A 121 -3.90 0.77 1.01
CA VAL A 121 -5.35 1.03 0.93
C VAL A 121 -5.95 1.28 2.31
N LYS A 122 -5.48 0.57 3.34
CA LYS A 122 -5.94 0.73 4.72
C LYS A 122 -5.26 1.86 5.49
N THR A 123 -4.21 2.46 4.92
CA THR A 123 -3.30 3.38 5.64
C THR A 123 -2.78 2.75 6.95
N ASP A 124 -2.49 1.45 6.93
CA ASP A 124 -2.10 0.69 8.13
C ASP A 124 -0.61 0.87 8.45
N GLN A 125 -0.34 1.75 9.40
CA GLN A 125 1.03 2.05 9.85
C GLN A 125 1.70 0.87 10.56
N LYS A 126 0.93 0.00 11.25
CA LYS A 126 1.49 -1.14 11.98
C LYS A 126 1.99 -2.17 10.97
N ASP A 127 1.16 -2.52 10.00
CA ASP A 127 1.51 -3.45 8.92
C ASP A 127 2.66 -2.89 8.07
N ALA A 128 2.64 -1.60 7.70
CA ALA A 128 3.74 -0.98 6.96
C ALA A 128 5.10 -1.15 7.65
N ARG A 129 5.15 -0.97 8.99
CA ARG A 129 6.39 -1.17 9.76
C ARG A 129 6.83 -2.63 9.83
N LEU A 130 5.90 -3.58 9.82
CA LEU A 130 6.22 -5.01 9.78
C LEU A 130 6.74 -5.41 8.40
N ILE A 131 6.11 -4.92 7.33
CA ILE A 131 6.51 -5.18 5.95
C ILE A 131 7.90 -4.60 5.67
N ALA A 132 8.18 -3.37 6.10
CA ALA A 132 9.52 -2.77 5.94
C ALA A 132 10.64 -3.62 6.59
N LYS A 133 10.37 -4.31 7.70
CA LYS A 133 11.34 -5.21 8.33
C LYS A 133 11.60 -6.49 7.54
N MET A 134 10.72 -6.85 6.62
CA MET A 134 10.90 -8.01 5.75
C MET A 134 12.12 -7.81 4.82
N ASP A 135 12.48 -6.57 4.50
CA ASP A 135 13.60 -6.24 3.63
C ASP A 135 14.95 -6.85 4.07
N ALA A 136 15.19 -6.93 5.38
CA ALA A 136 16.38 -7.59 5.92
C ALA A 136 16.54 -9.03 5.41
N ARG A 137 15.42 -9.75 5.24
CA ARG A 137 15.42 -11.12 4.72
C ARG A 137 15.67 -11.17 3.21
N VAL A 138 15.23 -10.15 2.46
CA VAL A 138 15.54 -10.01 1.03
C VAL A 138 17.04 -9.83 0.83
N ASN A 139 17.67 -8.99 1.66
CA ASN A 139 19.12 -8.79 1.66
C ASN A 139 19.89 -10.09 1.96
N GLU A 140 19.42 -10.91 2.92
CA GLU A 140 20.02 -12.22 3.19
C GLU A 140 19.97 -13.16 1.97
N TYR A 141 18.85 -13.18 1.23
CA TYR A 141 18.75 -13.95 -0.01
C TYR A 141 19.72 -13.43 -1.09
N PHE A 142 19.78 -12.11 -1.26
CA PHE A 142 20.67 -11.46 -2.21
C PHE A 142 22.13 -11.84 -1.97
N GLU A 143 22.60 -11.75 -0.72
CA GLU A 143 23.98 -12.11 -0.35
C GLU A 143 24.29 -13.60 -0.59
N SER A 144 23.32 -14.49 -0.33
CA SER A 144 23.47 -15.93 -0.62
C SER A 144 23.64 -16.18 -2.11
N ILE A 145 22.71 -15.65 -2.92
CA ILE A 145 22.73 -15.78 -4.39
C ILE A 145 24.03 -15.20 -4.95
N TYR A 146 24.46 -14.06 -4.42
CA TYR A 146 25.71 -13.42 -4.80
C TYR A 146 26.91 -14.35 -4.56
N SER A 147 27.05 -14.87 -3.34
CA SER A 147 28.15 -15.75 -2.95
C SER A 147 28.18 -17.04 -3.79
N HIS A 148 27.03 -17.68 -3.99
CA HIS A 148 26.93 -18.92 -4.75
C HIS A 148 27.19 -18.71 -6.24
N SER A 149 26.72 -17.60 -6.82
CA SER A 149 26.99 -17.26 -8.22
C SER A 149 28.49 -17.07 -8.47
N ILE A 150 29.19 -16.34 -7.59
CA ILE A 150 30.63 -16.15 -7.72
C ILE A 150 31.39 -17.47 -7.63
N LYS A 151 31.04 -18.34 -6.66
CA LYS A 151 31.68 -19.65 -6.50
C LYS A 151 31.46 -20.54 -7.73
N ALA A 152 30.26 -20.55 -8.29
CA ALA A 152 29.95 -21.33 -9.48
C ALA A 152 30.76 -20.85 -10.69
N MET A 153 30.85 -19.53 -10.90
CA MET A 153 31.63 -18.94 -11.99
C MET A 153 33.14 -19.24 -11.86
N GLN A 154 33.67 -19.26 -10.64
CA GLN A 154 35.06 -19.65 -10.38
C GLN A 154 35.31 -21.14 -10.66
N ALA A 155 34.34 -22.00 -10.36
CA ALA A 155 34.45 -23.45 -10.53
C ALA A 155 34.26 -23.90 -11.99
N ASN A 156 33.39 -23.24 -12.76
CA ASN A 156 33.12 -23.57 -14.15
C ASN A 156 32.92 -22.31 -15.02
N PRO A 157 33.86 -21.98 -15.93
CA PRO A 157 33.74 -20.85 -16.84
C PRO A 157 32.48 -20.82 -17.72
N GLU A 158 31.87 -21.97 -18.02
CA GLU A 158 30.61 -22.03 -18.78
C GLU A 158 29.43 -21.42 -18.03
N THR A 159 29.55 -21.24 -16.71
CA THR A 159 28.50 -20.65 -15.88
C THR A 159 28.57 -19.14 -15.79
N VAL A 160 29.59 -18.49 -16.38
CA VAL A 160 29.78 -17.03 -16.26
C VAL A 160 28.58 -16.24 -16.76
N ILE A 161 27.97 -16.65 -17.87
CA ILE A 161 26.81 -15.97 -18.44
C ILE A 161 25.59 -16.12 -17.51
N SER A 162 25.27 -17.35 -17.09
CA SER A 162 24.15 -17.59 -16.17
C SER A 162 24.36 -16.95 -14.80
N GLY A 163 25.55 -17.06 -14.24
CA GLY A 163 25.92 -16.43 -12.97
C GLY A 163 25.76 -14.92 -13.01
N THR A 164 26.17 -14.27 -14.10
CA THR A 164 25.98 -12.82 -14.28
C THR A 164 24.50 -12.45 -14.33
N ASP A 165 23.67 -13.20 -15.07
CA ASP A 165 22.23 -12.93 -15.14
C ASP A 165 21.51 -13.25 -13.80
N TYR A 166 21.98 -14.25 -13.05
CA TYR A 166 21.50 -14.53 -11.68
C TYR A 166 21.75 -13.35 -10.75
N LEU A 167 22.93 -12.73 -10.80
CA LEU A 167 23.23 -11.51 -10.04
C LEU A 167 22.30 -10.37 -10.43
N HIS A 168 22.07 -10.13 -11.73
CA HIS A 168 21.15 -9.09 -12.18
C HIS A 168 19.72 -9.31 -11.67
N VAL A 169 19.21 -10.55 -11.78
CA VAL A 169 17.84 -10.88 -11.32
C VAL A 169 17.73 -10.71 -9.80
N ALA A 170 18.73 -11.13 -9.04
CA ALA A 170 18.75 -10.91 -7.59
C ALA A 170 18.74 -9.41 -7.25
N THR A 171 19.52 -8.58 -7.95
CA THR A 171 19.48 -7.12 -7.78
C THR A 171 18.10 -6.55 -8.12
N TYR A 172 17.45 -6.99 -9.21
CA TYR A 172 16.11 -6.49 -9.54
C TYR A 172 15.06 -6.85 -8.49
N LEU A 173 15.15 -8.04 -7.89
CA LEU A 173 14.28 -8.44 -6.79
C LEU A 173 14.53 -7.63 -5.52
N GLU A 174 15.80 -7.35 -5.19
CA GLU A 174 16.16 -6.49 -4.06
C GLU A 174 15.62 -5.07 -4.26
N ARG A 175 15.78 -4.49 -5.46
CA ARG A 175 15.19 -3.19 -5.80
C ARG A 175 13.68 -3.14 -5.66
N ILE A 176 12.97 -4.20 -6.05
CA ILE A 176 11.52 -4.28 -5.82
C ILE A 176 11.22 -4.25 -4.30
N GLY A 177 12.03 -4.93 -3.48
CA GLY A 177 11.97 -4.85 -2.01
C GLY A 177 12.19 -3.44 -1.46
N ASP A 178 13.19 -2.72 -1.97
CA ASP A 178 13.46 -1.31 -1.63
C ASP A 178 12.23 -0.43 -1.90
N TYR A 179 11.63 -0.56 -3.09
CA TYR A 179 10.44 0.22 -3.44
C TYR A 179 9.22 -0.11 -2.59
N VAL A 180 9.07 -1.37 -2.15
CA VAL A 180 8.07 -1.72 -1.15
C VAL A 180 8.34 -0.99 0.17
N THR A 181 9.59 -0.92 0.61
CA THR A 181 9.97 -0.18 1.82
C THR A 181 9.68 1.32 1.68
N ASN A 182 9.95 1.93 0.53
CA ASN A 182 9.56 3.32 0.25
C ASN A 182 8.05 3.51 0.40
N ILE A 183 7.24 2.61 -0.16
CA ILE A 183 5.77 2.69 -0.02
C ILE A 183 5.36 2.55 1.45
N CYS A 184 6.01 1.70 2.25
CA CYS A 184 5.78 1.63 3.68
C CYS A 184 6.06 2.96 4.40
N GLU A 185 7.13 3.68 4.02
CA GLU A 185 7.42 5.01 4.54
C GLU A 185 6.34 6.03 4.16
N TRP A 186 5.85 5.97 2.92
CA TRP A 186 4.74 6.80 2.45
C TRP A 186 3.44 6.56 3.23
N ILE A 187 3.15 5.31 3.59
CA ILE A 187 2.01 4.96 4.45
C ILE A 187 2.16 5.60 5.84
N VAL A 188 3.35 5.48 6.44
CA VAL A 188 3.64 6.06 7.76
C VAL A 188 3.52 7.59 7.72
N TYR A 189 4.02 8.21 6.65
CA TYR A 189 3.92 9.65 6.43
C TYR A 189 2.46 10.10 6.33
N LEU A 190 1.64 9.39 5.55
CA LEU A 190 0.22 9.69 5.40
C LEU A 190 -0.55 9.50 6.72
N ALA A 191 -0.34 8.39 7.42
CA ALA A 191 -1.01 8.10 8.69
C ALA A 191 -0.74 9.19 9.74
N THR A 192 0.49 9.71 9.79
CA THR A 192 0.86 10.82 10.69
C THR A 192 0.07 12.10 10.35
N ALA A 193 -0.16 12.38 9.06
CA ALA A 193 -0.95 13.54 8.64
C ALA A 193 -2.45 13.42 9.00
N LEU A 194 -3.00 12.21 9.01
CA LEU A 194 -4.37 11.96 9.45
C LEU A 194 -4.51 12.13 10.96
N PHE A 195 -3.55 11.61 11.73
CA PHE A 195 -3.50 11.80 13.18
C PHE A 195 -3.41 13.29 13.57
N ASP A 196 -2.59 14.08 12.87
CA ASP A 196 -2.51 15.53 13.09
C ASP A 196 -3.89 16.20 12.89
N LEU A 197 -4.66 15.76 11.90
CA LEU A 197 -6.00 16.27 11.61
C LEU A 197 -7.02 15.84 12.66
N GLU A 198 -6.95 14.59 13.13
CA GLU A 198 -7.77 14.09 14.24
C GLU A 198 -7.62 14.97 15.49
N GLN A 199 -6.38 15.30 15.88
CA GLN A 199 -6.13 16.15 17.04
C GLN A 199 -6.72 17.56 16.85
N GLN A 200 -6.53 18.16 15.68
CA GLN A 200 -7.09 19.49 15.39
C GLN A 200 -8.62 19.49 15.44
N LEU A 201 -9.28 18.46 14.89
CA LEU A 201 -10.74 18.33 14.95
C LEU A 201 -11.23 18.08 16.37
N LYS A 202 -10.52 17.24 17.12
CA LYS A 202 -10.81 16.94 18.52
C LYS A 202 -10.79 18.21 19.37
N GLU A 203 -9.73 19.00 19.26
CA GLU A 203 -9.58 20.28 19.97
C GLU A 203 -10.64 21.30 19.52
N LYS A 204 -10.81 21.49 18.21
CA LYS A 204 -11.74 22.49 17.64
C LYS A 204 -13.19 22.26 18.04
N TYR A 205 -13.62 21.00 18.12
CA TYR A 205 -15.01 20.64 18.39
C TYR A 205 -15.25 20.11 19.81
N GLY A 206 -14.21 20.05 20.65
CA GLY A 206 -14.31 19.52 22.01
C GLY A 206 -14.76 18.06 22.07
N LEU A 207 -14.34 17.26 21.09
CA LEU A 207 -14.74 15.85 20.98
C LEU A 207 -13.89 14.99 21.91
N LEU A 208 -14.45 13.89 22.42
CA LEU A 208 -13.68 12.92 23.22
C LEU A 208 -12.68 12.17 22.33
N GLU A 209 -13.12 11.81 21.13
CA GLU A 209 -12.32 11.07 20.17
C GLU A 209 -12.77 11.41 18.75
N VAL A 210 -11.81 11.43 17.84
CA VAL A 210 -12.02 11.66 16.41
C VAL A 210 -11.13 10.67 15.69
N HIS A 211 -11.71 9.98 14.71
CA HIS A 211 -10.98 9.12 13.79
C HIS A 211 -11.21 9.64 12.38
N VAL A 212 -10.13 9.92 11.66
CA VAL A 212 -10.18 10.37 10.27
C VAL A 212 -9.63 9.24 9.41
N VAL A 213 -10.51 8.72 8.56
CA VAL A 213 -10.14 7.70 7.61
C VAL A 213 -10.12 8.26 6.20
N PHE A 214 -9.17 7.76 5.42
CA PHE A 214 -9.17 7.97 3.98
C PHE A 214 -10.18 7.04 3.32
N SER A 215 -10.90 7.55 2.31
CA SER A 215 -11.60 6.70 1.37
C SER A 215 -11.05 6.92 -0.04
N PRO A 216 -10.57 5.86 -0.71
CA PRO A 216 -10.02 5.97 -2.07
C PRO A 216 -11.09 6.25 -3.13
N GLU A 217 -12.36 6.10 -2.78
CA GLU A 217 -13.49 6.28 -3.68
C GLU A 217 -14.47 7.31 -3.13
N THR A 218 -15.09 8.08 -4.03
CA THR A 218 -16.23 8.94 -3.69
C THR A 218 -17.54 8.16 -3.60
N ASN A 219 -17.51 6.83 -3.76
CA ASN A 219 -18.67 5.96 -3.69
C ASN A 219 -19.11 5.81 -2.23
N SER A 220 -20.31 6.31 -1.93
CA SER A 220 -20.87 6.29 -0.57
C SER A 220 -20.95 4.90 0.06
N GLN A 221 -21.16 3.85 -0.76
CA GLN A 221 -21.27 2.49 -0.25
C GLN A 221 -19.90 1.96 0.22
N VAL A 222 -18.87 2.17 -0.59
CA VAL A 222 -17.48 1.81 -0.25
C VAL A 222 -16.99 2.62 0.96
N ILE A 223 -17.31 3.92 1.01
CA ILE A 223 -17.03 4.78 2.18
C ILE A 223 -17.70 4.20 3.44
N THR A 224 -18.97 3.78 3.33
CA THR A 224 -19.73 3.27 4.47
C THR A 224 -19.17 1.93 4.95
N GLU A 225 -18.83 1.02 4.05
CA GLU A 225 -18.21 -0.27 4.38
C GLU A 225 -16.85 -0.06 5.06
N TYR A 226 -16.04 0.87 4.54
CA TYR A 226 -14.75 1.21 5.12
C TYR A 226 -14.89 1.79 6.54
N LEU A 227 -15.76 2.79 6.70
CA LEU A 227 -16.06 3.40 8.00
C LEU A 227 -16.63 2.37 8.99
N ALA A 228 -17.52 1.49 8.53
CA ALA A 228 -18.10 0.44 9.34
C ALA A 228 -17.05 -0.58 9.79
N SER A 229 -16.15 -1.00 8.90
CA SER A 229 -15.06 -1.91 9.26
C SER A 229 -14.11 -1.29 10.26
N TYR A 230 -13.75 -0.01 10.08
CA TYR A 230 -12.89 0.70 11.02
C TYR A 230 -13.57 0.88 12.38
N ALA A 231 -14.83 1.35 12.37
CA ALA A 231 -15.62 1.50 13.59
C ALA A 231 -15.78 0.16 14.31
N ALA A 232 -16.03 -0.94 13.60
CA ALA A 232 -16.12 -2.28 14.20
C ALA A 232 -14.82 -2.67 14.92
N GLY A 233 -13.66 -2.47 14.27
CA GLY A 233 -12.36 -2.77 14.89
C GLY A 233 -12.09 -1.91 16.13
N TYR A 234 -12.36 -0.60 16.05
CA TYR A 234 -12.23 0.29 17.20
C TYR A 234 -13.16 -0.13 18.36
N LEU A 235 -14.42 -0.45 18.04
CA LEU A 235 -15.40 -0.88 19.03
C LEU A 235 -14.99 -2.19 19.69
N GLU A 236 -14.42 -3.15 18.94
CA GLU A 236 -13.88 -4.40 19.47
C GLU A 236 -12.73 -4.18 20.46
N GLU A 237 -11.85 -3.22 20.20
CA GLU A 237 -10.74 -2.88 21.11
C GLU A 237 -11.21 -2.12 22.36
N THR A 238 -12.31 -1.37 22.25
CA THR A 238 -12.71 -0.38 23.27
C THR A 238 -13.80 -0.90 24.21
N ILE A 239 -14.74 -1.71 23.71
CA ILE A 239 -15.95 -2.12 24.44
C ILE A 239 -15.74 -3.42 25.19
N LYS A 240 -16.24 -3.46 26.42
CA LYS A 240 -16.17 -4.62 27.31
C LYS A 240 -17.56 -5.19 27.57
N ASN A 241 -17.60 -6.43 28.04
CA ASN A 241 -18.85 -7.07 28.45
C ASN A 241 -19.58 -6.23 29.51
N GLY A 242 -20.79 -5.80 29.18
CA GLY A 242 -21.66 -5.00 30.06
C GLY A 242 -21.78 -3.52 29.67
N ASP A 243 -20.99 -3.04 28.71
CA ASP A 243 -21.09 -1.68 28.20
C ASP A 243 -22.37 -1.51 27.33
N ILE A 244 -23.02 -0.35 27.46
CA ILE A 244 -24.20 0.00 26.65
C ILE A 244 -23.74 0.82 25.45
N LEU A 245 -23.97 0.28 24.25
CA LEU A 245 -23.64 0.91 22.98
C LEU A 245 -24.83 1.74 22.46
N GLY A 246 -24.61 3.05 22.29
CA GLY A 246 -25.53 3.94 21.57
C GLY A 246 -24.90 4.43 20.28
N VAL A 247 -25.52 4.16 19.13
CA VAL A 247 -25.00 4.54 17.81
C VAL A 247 -25.93 5.57 17.15
N SER A 248 -25.37 6.64 16.60
CA SER A 248 -26.09 7.66 15.83
C SER A 248 -25.24 8.13 14.65
N TRP A 249 -25.83 8.30 13.47
CA TRP A 249 -25.12 8.72 12.25
C TRP A 249 -25.65 10.06 11.71
N GLY A 250 -24.76 10.98 11.32
CA GLY A 250 -25.07 12.24 10.62
C GLY A 250 -25.33 13.48 11.52
N THR A 251 -25.97 14.51 10.94
CA THR A 251 -26.55 15.73 11.56
C THR A 251 -27.45 15.44 12.78
N THR A 252 -27.72 14.18 13.01
CA THR A 252 -28.60 13.55 13.99
C THR A 252 -28.25 13.88 15.43
N VAL A 253 -26.97 14.00 15.84
CA VAL A 253 -26.65 14.39 17.23
C VAL A 253 -26.92 15.88 17.48
N TYR A 254 -26.62 16.75 16.50
CA TYR A 254 -26.97 18.18 16.56
C TYR A 254 -28.50 18.37 16.58
N GLU A 255 -29.24 17.62 15.76
CA GLU A 255 -30.69 17.58 15.76
C GLU A 255 -31.29 17.03 17.07
N ILE A 256 -30.68 15.98 17.65
CA ILE A 256 -31.09 15.38 18.92
C ILE A 256 -30.84 16.34 20.09
N ALA A 257 -29.66 16.96 20.17
CA ALA A 257 -29.36 17.97 21.18
C ALA A 257 -30.25 19.22 21.06
N ARG A 258 -30.60 19.62 19.82
CA ARG A 258 -31.57 20.69 19.56
C ARG A 258 -32.99 20.30 20.03
N LYS A 259 -33.42 19.07 19.79
CA LYS A 259 -34.73 18.54 20.24
C LYS A 259 -34.81 18.39 21.77
N LEU A 260 -33.76 17.88 22.42
CA LEU A 260 -33.68 17.77 23.88
C LEU A 260 -33.77 19.14 24.57
N ASN A 261 -33.00 20.12 24.10
CA ASN A 261 -33.08 21.50 24.60
C ASN A 261 -34.44 22.17 24.33
N SER A 262 -35.13 21.79 23.25
CA SER A 262 -36.47 22.32 22.93
C SER A 262 -37.56 21.73 23.84
N GLN A 263 -37.44 20.45 24.24
CA GLN A 263 -38.35 19.81 25.20
C GLN A 263 -38.18 20.37 26.61
N GLU A 264 -36.94 20.54 27.10
CA GLU A 264 -36.68 21.15 28.42
C GLU A 264 -37.19 22.60 28.50
N ARG A 265 -37.10 23.36 27.40
CA ARG A 265 -37.66 24.72 27.32
C ARG A 265 -39.19 24.74 27.30
N ALA A 266 -39.84 23.76 26.69
CA ALA A 266 -41.30 23.62 26.67
C ALA A 266 -41.86 23.19 28.04
N GLU A 267 -41.17 22.27 28.73
CA GLU A 267 -41.52 21.84 30.08
C GLU A 267 -41.36 22.96 31.11
N ARG A 268 -40.27 23.74 31.04
CA ARG A 268 -40.09 24.93 31.89
C ARG A 268 -41.17 26.00 31.67
N ARG A 269 -41.64 26.22 30.42
CA ARG A 269 -42.75 27.15 30.13
C ARG A 269 -44.09 26.67 30.68
N ASN A 270 -44.35 25.36 30.65
CA ASN A 270 -45.59 24.79 31.19
C ASN A 270 -45.61 24.76 32.73
N CYS A 271 -44.46 24.60 33.38
CA CYS A 271 -44.35 24.75 34.84
C CYS A 271 -44.59 26.19 35.32
N LEU A 272 -44.19 27.20 34.56
CA LEU A 272 -44.43 28.61 34.88
C LEU A 272 -45.90 29.01 34.71
N LYS A 273 -46.61 28.46 33.71
CA LYS A 273 -48.04 28.75 33.46
C LYS A 273 -49.04 28.07 34.40
N ARG A 274 -48.60 27.14 35.26
CA ARG A 274 -49.46 26.46 36.26
C ARG A 274 -49.34 27.08 37.66
N ARG A 275 -48.57 28.16 37.80
CA ARG A 275 -48.34 28.87 39.06
C ARG A 275 -49.02 30.25 39.12
N ASP A 276 -49.75 30.62 38.08
CA ASP A 276 -50.68 31.75 38.01
C ASP A 276 -52.12 31.19 37.83
#